data_AF-A0A5B0QQM4-F1
#
_entry.id   AF-A0A5B0QQM4-F1
#
_cell.length_a   1.000
_cell.length_b   1.000
_cell.length_c   1.000
_cell.angle_alpha   90.00
_cell.angle_beta   90.00
_cell.angle_gamma   90.00
#
_symmetry.space_group_name_H-M   'P 1'
#
loop_
_entity.id
_entity.type
_entity.pdbx_description
1 polymer ?
#
loop_
_entity_poly.entity_id
_entity_poly.type
_entity_poly.pdbx_seq_one_letter_code
_entity_poly.pdbx_strand_id
1 'polypeptide(L)'
;MEAFTLSNIQIKKIPNYQPSHFFGVRQINNSPQTLLPEERLTVPGCRTTLMDHQQKAVEFIQRSESDNISIAHEIWTHPDNEWVKQVFSKAAARGLVDKDIVFDSCSVCQRKARSGC
;
A
#
# COMPACT_ATOMS: atom_id res chain seq x y z
N MET A 1 5.92 12.31 20.89
CA MET A 1 5.97 13.53 21.72
C MET A 1 7.31 14.26 21.58
N GLU A 2 8.42 13.57 21.27
CA GLU A 2 9.76 14.17 21.15
C GLU A 2 9.81 15.39 20.22
N ALA A 3 9.18 15.35 19.04
CA ALA A 3 9.22 16.46 18.09
C ALA A 3 8.71 17.80 18.65
N PHE A 4 7.66 17.79 19.47
CA PHE A 4 7.10 19.01 20.07
C PHE A 4 7.92 19.47 21.29
N THR A 5 8.44 18.54 22.08
CA THR A 5 9.30 18.83 23.22
C THR A 5 10.66 19.40 22.77
N LEU A 6 11.26 18.82 21.74
CA LEU A 6 12.50 19.30 21.11
C LEU A 6 12.33 20.70 20.50
N SER A 7 11.11 21.03 20.06
CA SER A 7 10.76 22.34 19.49
C SER A 7 10.25 23.35 20.53
N ASN A 8 10.22 22.98 21.81
CA ASN A 8 9.67 23.79 22.92
C ASN A 8 8.24 24.32 22.66
N ILE A 9 7.42 23.57 21.93
CA ILE A 9 6.05 23.96 21.60
C ILE A 9 5.12 23.46 22.71
N GLN A 10 4.54 24.40 23.47
CA GLN A 10 3.49 24.10 24.44
C GLN A 10 2.14 23.96 23.73
N ILE A 11 1.64 22.73 23.63
CA ILE A 11 0.30 22.46 23.08
C ILE A 11 -0.74 22.91 24.11
N LYS A 12 -1.48 23.97 23.78
CA LYS A 12 -2.58 24.47 24.62
C LYS A 12 -3.78 23.54 24.54
N LYS A 13 -4.37 23.22 25.70
CA LYS A 13 -5.64 22.50 25.73
C LYS A 13 -6.79 23.45 25.41
N ILE A 14 -7.66 23.03 24.49
CA ILE A 14 -8.96 23.67 24.24
C ILE A 14 -9.87 23.33 25.43
N PRO A 15 -10.37 24.33 26.19
CA PRO A 15 -11.35 24.11 27.24
C PRO A 15 -12.67 23.57 26.67
N ASN A 16 -13.36 22.71 27.42
CA ASN A 16 -14.66 22.12 27.03
C ASN A 16 -14.63 21.34 25.69
N TYR A 17 -13.51 20.69 25.38
CA TYR A 17 -13.36 19.92 24.16
C TYR A 17 -14.39 18.78 24.08
N GLN A 18 -15.23 18.80 23.05
CA GLN A 18 -16.16 17.72 22.72
C GLN A 18 -15.72 17.10 21.38
N PRO A 19 -15.25 15.83 21.36
CA PRO A 19 -14.81 15.17 20.13
C PRO A 19 -15.87 15.15 19.02
N SER A 20 -17.16 15.13 19.37
CA SER A 20 -18.28 15.22 18.42
C SER A 20 -18.23 16.46 17.53
N HIS A 21 -17.73 17.60 18.05
CA HIS A 21 -17.55 18.83 17.27
C HIS A 21 -16.31 18.79 16.37
N PHE A 22 -15.44 17.80 16.55
CA PHE A 22 -14.17 17.64 15.83
C PHE A 22 -14.08 16.27 15.16
N PHE A 23 -15.19 15.78 14.59
CA PHE A 23 -15.24 14.54 13.81
C PHE A 23 -14.71 13.30 14.57
N GLY A 24 -14.89 13.26 15.89
CA GLY A 24 -14.43 12.17 16.74
C GLY A 24 -12.94 12.20 17.08
N VAL A 25 -12.20 13.22 16.63
CA VAL A 25 -10.79 13.40 17.00
C VAL A 25 -10.72 13.61 18.51
N ARG A 26 -9.93 12.79 19.21
CA ARG A 26 -9.71 12.93 20.64
C ARG A 26 -8.64 13.98 20.88
N GLN A 27 -8.87 14.89 21.82
CA GLN A 27 -7.82 15.78 22.29
C GLN A 27 -6.73 14.95 22.97
N ILE A 28 -5.49 15.12 22.52
CA ILE A 28 -4.34 14.38 23.03
C ILE A 28 -4.14 14.78 24.49
N ASN A 29 -4.26 13.81 25.39
CA ASN A 29 -3.82 13.97 26.78
C ASN A 29 -2.34 13.61 26.86
N ASN A 30 -1.58 14.31 27.69
CA ASN A 30 -0.14 14.11 27.94
C ASN A 30 0.22 12.71 28.50
N SER A 31 -0.72 11.77 28.54
CA SER A 31 -0.43 10.38 28.88
C SER A 31 0.14 9.69 27.65
N PRO A 32 1.24 8.93 27.76
CA PRO A 32 1.66 8.04 26.70
C PRO A 32 0.56 6.98 26.53
N GLN A 33 -0.41 7.26 25.67
CA GLN A 33 -1.25 6.21 25.14
C GLN A 33 -0.34 5.41 24.24
N THR A 34 0.17 4.33 24.80
CA THR A 34 0.73 3.19 24.07
C THR A 34 -0.42 2.64 23.22
N LEU A 35 -0.71 3.32 22.10
CA LEU A 35 -1.31 2.67 20.97
C LEU A 35 -0.25 1.65 20.57
N LEU A 36 -0.47 0.39 20.98
CA LEU A 36 0.31 -0.74 20.51
C LEU A 36 0.42 -0.57 19.00
N PRO A 37 1.63 -0.41 18.45
CA PRO A 37 1.78 -0.34 17.03
C PRO A 37 1.31 -1.69 16.51
N GLU A 38 0.17 -1.73 15.81
CA GLU A 38 0.13 -2.59 14.63
C GLU A 38 1.42 -2.29 13.87
N GLU A 39 2.15 -3.33 13.46
CA GLU A 39 3.40 -3.21 12.72
C GLU A 39 3.14 -2.44 11.41
N ARG A 40 3.10 -1.12 11.49
CA ARG A 40 3.04 -0.23 10.34
C ARG A 40 4.40 -0.33 9.69
N LEU A 41 4.45 -0.67 8.40
CA LEU A 41 5.71 -0.75 7.70
C LEU A 41 6.37 0.62 7.75
N THR A 42 7.57 0.65 8.29
CA THR A 42 8.40 1.85 8.31
C THR A 42 9.14 1.91 7.00
N VAL A 43 8.76 2.85 6.13
CA VAL A 43 9.49 3.11 4.88
C VAL A 43 10.79 3.83 5.24
N PRO A 44 11.98 3.27 4.90
CA PRO A 44 13.26 3.90 5.21
C PRO A 44 13.32 5.34 4.68
N GLY A 45 13.66 6.31 5.54
CA GLY A 45 13.73 7.73 5.20
C GLY A 45 12.41 8.50 5.28
N CYS A 46 11.26 7.84 5.48
CA CYS A 46 9.99 8.52 5.71
C CYS A 46 9.88 8.96 7.17
N ARG A 47 9.89 10.29 7.42
CA ARG A 47 9.79 10.87 8.77
C ARG A 47 8.36 11.02 9.27
N THR A 48 7.37 10.89 8.39
CA THR A 48 5.95 11.06 8.68
C THR A 48 5.26 9.71 8.80
N THR A 49 4.32 9.59 9.72
CA THR A 49 3.44 8.41 9.80
C THR A 49 2.55 8.37 8.56
N LEU A 50 2.59 7.26 7.82
CA LEU A 50 1.72 7.04 6.67
C LEU A 50 0.27 6.86 7.13
N MET A 51 -0.65 7.47 6.38
CA MET A 51 -2.08 7.20 6.48
C MET A 51 -2.38 5.80 5.95
N ASP A 52 -3.49 5.19 6.38
CA ASP A 52 -3.80 3.79 6.06
C ASP A 52 -3.84 3.49 4.55
N HIS A 53 -4.32 4.42 3.73
CA HIS A 53 -4.31 4.26 2.27
C HIS A 53 -2.89 4.35 1.68
N GLN A 54 -2.02 5.17 2.25
CA GLN A 54 -0.61 5.29 1.84
C GLN A 54 0.16 4.04 2.24
N GLN A 55 -0.13 3.49 3.42
CA GLN A 55 0.40 2.24 3.92
C GLN A 55 0.07 1.07 2.97
N LYS A 56 -1.21 0.95 2.58
CA LYS A 56 -1.65 -0.04 1.57
C LYS A 56 -0.98 0.15 0.21
N ALA A 57 -0.76 1.39 -0.22
CA ALA A 57 -0.07 1.67 -1.48
C ALA A 57 1.40 1.22 -1.43
N VAL A 58 2.10 1.46 -0.32
CA VAL A 58 3.47 1.00 -0.10
C VAL A 58 3.54 -0.53 -0.10
N GLU A 59 2.64 -1.20 0.62
CA GLU A 59 2.54 -2.66 0.64
C GLU A 59 2.33 -3.23 -0.75
N PHE A 60 1.43 -2.60 -1.52
CA PHE A 60 1.18 -2.99 -2.89
C PHE A 60 2.44 -2.86 -3.77
N ILE A 61 3.16 -1.74 -3.68
CA ILE A 61 4.40 -1.51 -4.45
C ILE A 61 5.48 -2.51 -4.04
N GLN A 62 5.76 -2.65 -2.75
CA GLN A 62 6.76 -3.58 -2.23
C GLN A 62 6.45 -5.03 -2.63
N ARG A 63 5.18 -5.42 -2.58
CA ARG A 63 4.75 -6.72 -3.08
C ARG A 63 5.06 -6.81 -4.57
N SER A 64 4.64 -5.84 -5.37
CA SER A 64 4.85 -5.80 -6.83
C SER A 64 6.33 -5.88 -7.27
N GLU A 65 7.24 -5.33 -6.48
CA GLU A 65 8.68 -5.31 -6.77
C GLU A 65 9.42 -6.58 -6.35
N SER A 66 8.78 -7.50 -5.61
CA SER A 66 9.46 -8.72 -5.18
C SER A 66 9.50 -9.78 -6.28
N ASP A 67 10.56 -10.60 -6.27
CA ASP A 67 10.83 -11.62 -7.31
C ASP A 67 9.83 -12.79 -7.36
N ASN A 68 8.74 -12.73 -6.59
CA ASN A 68 7.76 -13.79 -6.56
C ASN A 68 6.83 -13.70 -7.78
N ILE A 69 7.03 -14.63 -8.70
CA ILE A 69 6.36 -14.71 -10.00
C ILE A 69 4.82 -14.78 -9.87
N SER A 70 4.30 -15.26 -8.74
CA SER A 70 2.84 -15.32 -8.50
C SER A 70 2.18 -13.95 -8.33
N ILE A 71 2.96 -12.89 -8.06
CA ILE A 71 2.41 -11.59 -7.64
C ILE A 71 1.66 -10.90 -8.75
N ALA A 72 2.15 -10.93 -9.99
CA ALA A 72 1.44 -10.31 -11.11
C ALA A 72 0.04 -10.91 -11.28
N HIS A 73 -0.07 -12.23 -11.13
CA HIS A 73 -1.35 -12.94 -11.16
C HIS A 73 -2.23 -12.63 -9.93
N GLU A 74 -1.65 -12.57 -8.73
CA GLU A 74 -2.36 -12.20 -7.49
C GLU A 74 -2.91 -10.78 -7.56
N ILE A 75 -2.11 -9.82 -8.01
CA ILE A 75 -2.52 -8.43 -8.24
C ILE A 75 -3.64 -8.39 -9.28
N TRP A 76 -3.48 -9.09 -10.40
CA TRP A 76 -4.51 -9.12 -11.44
C TRP A 76 -5.83 -9.69 -10.93
N THR A 77 -5.78 -10.73 -10.09
CA THR A 77 -6.99 -11.41 -9.58
C THR A 77 -7.63 -10.73 -8.38
N HIS A 78 -6.97 -9.75 -7.74
CA HIS A 78 -7.48 -9.05 -6.56
C HIS A 78 -8.81 -8.31 -6.83
N PRO A 79 -9.80 -8.38 -5.91
CA PRO A 79 -11.12 -7.76 -6.11
C PRO A 79 -11.07 -6.24 -6.29
N ASP A 80 -10.15 -5.53 -5.63
CA ASP A 80 -9.98 -4.08 -5.81
C ASP A 80 -9.50 -3.69 -7.22
N ASN A 81 -9.02 -4.65 -8.02
CA ASN A 81 -8.50 -4.42 -9.37
C ASN A 81 -9.50 -4.80 -10.49
N GLU A 82 -10.76 -5.08 -10.15
CA GLU A 82 -11.82 -5.36 -11.14
C GLU A 82 -11.97 -4.23 -12.18
N TRP A 83 -11.76 -2.97 -11.76
CA TRP A 83 -11.82 -1.84 -12.68
C TRP A 83 -10.74 -1.92 -13.78
N VAL A 84 -9.55 -2.45 -13.47
CA VAL A 84 -8.46 -2.63 -14.43
C VAL A 84 -8.86 -3.66 -15.49
N LYS A 85 -9.48 -4.77 -15.07
CA LYS A 85 -10.00 -5.81 -15.97
C LYS A 85 -11.06 -5.27 -16.93
N GLN A 86 -11.93 -4.39 -16.45
CA GLN A 86 -12.95 -3.75 -17.28
C GLN A 86 -12.34 -2.82 -18.33
N VAL A 87 -11.34 -2.02 -17.95
CA VAL A 87 -10.61 -1.14 -18.88
C VAL A 87 -9.84 -1.97 -19.91
N PHE A 88 -9.15 -3.02 -19.47
CA PHE A 88 -8.45 -3.95 -20.34
C PHE A 88 -9.40 -4.62 -21.35
N SER A 89 -10.53 -5.14 -20.88
CA SER A 89 -11.55 -5.75 -21.74
C SER A 89 -12.06 -4.80 -22.82
N LYS A 90 -12.26 -3.51 -22.48
CA LYS A 90 -12.64 -2.47 -23.45
C LYS A 90 -11.54 -2.20 -24.47
N ALA A 91 -10.28 -2.19 -24.04
CA ALA A 91 -9.14 -2.01 -24.94
C ALA A 91 -8.97 -3.22 -25.88
N ALA A 92 -9.12 -4.45 -25.37
CA ALA A 92 -9.06 -5.68 -26.13
C ALA A 92 -10.20 -5.76 -27.17
N ALA A 93 -11.41 -5.34 -26.81
CA ALA A 93 -12.54 -5.24 -27.74
C ALA A 93 -12.30 -4.24 -28.88
N ARG A 94 -11.44 -3.23 -28.65
CA ARG A 94 -11.02 -2.25 -29.66
C ARG A 94 -9.79 -2.69 -30.44
N GLY A 95 -9.22 -3.86 -30.15
CA GLY A 95 -8.00 -4.35 -30.77
C GLY A 95 -6.75 -3.55 -30.39
N LEU A 96 -6.78 -2.82 -29.26
CA LEU A 96 -5.63 -2.04 -28.78
C LEU A 96 -4.62 -2.89 -28.00
N VAL A 97 -5.09 -4.01 -27.45
CA VAL A 97 -4.30 -4.99 -26.70
C VAL A 97 -4.79 -6.39 -27.05
N ASP A 98 -3.93 -7.39 -26.84
CA ASP A 98 -4.32 -8.79 -26.97
C ASP A 98 -5.40 -9.17 -25.96
N LYS A 99 -6.22 -10.17 -26.29
CA LYS A 99 -7.35 -10.60 -25.45
C LYS A 99 -6.93 -11.41 -24.24
N ASP A 100 -5.75 -12.02 -24.32
CA ASP A 100 -5.24 -12.93 -23.31
C ASP A 100 -4.04 -12.32 -22.60
N ILE A 101 -4.01 -12.43 -21.27
CA ILE A 101 -2.84 -12.07 -20.45
C ILE A 101 -2.21 -13.37 -19.97
N VAL A 102 -0.97 -13.59 -20.37
CA VAL A 102 -0.19 -14.74 -19.93
C VAL A 102 0.66 -14.32 -18.73
N PHE A 103 0.35 -14.90 -17.57
CA PHE A 103 1.19 -14.79 -16.37
C PHE A 103 2.11 -16.01 -16.33
N ASP A 104 3.22 -15.96 -17.07
CA ASP A 104 4.17 -17.08 -17.13
C ASP A 104 4.73 -17.39 -15.73
N SER A 105 4.48 -18.60 -15.23
CA SER A 105 4.88 -19.05 -13.89
C SER A 105 6.30 -19.63 -13.82
N CYS A 106 7.12 -19.53 -14.87
CA CYS A 106 8.47 -20.10 -14.83
C CYS A 106 9.44 -19.49 -15.85
N SER A 107 10.29 -18.55 -15.43
CA SER A 107 11.43 -18.07 -16.23
C SER A 107 12.66 -18.99 -16.21
N VAL A 108 12.57 -20.20 -15.64
CA VAL A 108 13.73 -21.12 -15.49
C VAL A 108 13.71 -22.33 -16.45
N CYS A 109 12.61 -22.64 -17.16
CA CYS A 109 12.54 -23.87 -17.96
C CYS A 109 12.64 -23.73 -19.50
N GLN A 110 12.92 -22.56 -20.08
CA GLN A 110 12.99 -22.42 -21.56
C GLN A 110 14.36 -22.03 -22.15
N ARG A 111 15.47 -22.26 -21.44
CA ARG A 111 16.84 -22.14 -22.01
C ARG A 111 17.58 -23.47 -22.21
N LYS A 112 16.86 -24.61 -22.32
CA LYS A 112 17.51 -25.91 -22.58
C LYS A 112 16.79 -26.86 -23.55
N ALA A 113 16.02 -26.32 -24.50
CA ALA A 113 15.38 -27.13 -25.55
C ALA A 113 15.67 -26.64 -27.00
N ARG A 114 16.76 -25.87 -27.21
CA ARG A 114 17.22 -25.47 -28.56
C ARG A 114 18.70 -25.73 -28.82
N SER A 115 19.28 -26.70 -28.09
CA SER A 115 20.65 -27.17 -28.34
C SER A 115 20.76 -28.62 -27.90
N GLY A 116 20.42 -29.55 -28.78
CA GLY A 116 20.64 -30.99 -28.60
C GLY A 116 19.68 -31.86 -29.40
N CYS A 117 20.22 -32.45 -30.47
CA CYS A 117 19.64 -33.36 -31.46
C CYS A 117 18.83 -32.73 -32.60
#